data_AF-A0A537M951-F1
#
_entry.id   AF-A0A537M951-F1
#
_cell.length_a   1.000
_cell.length_b   1.000
_cell.length_c   1.000
_cell.angle_alpha   90.00
_cell.angle_beta   90.00
_cell.angle_gamma   90.00
#
_symmetry.space_group_name_H-M   'P 1'
#
loop_
_entity.id
_entity.type
_entity.pdbx_description
1 polymer ?
#
loop_
_entity_poly.entity_id
_entity_poly.type
_entity_poly.pdbx_seq_one_letter_code
_entity_poly.pdbx_strand_id
1 'polypeptide(L)'
;MRKLFPAKAARFALLCLIGVAAGAQALVIRHDRPDERYRRSAPTLAGYCQLNAPDGAGILVRPDWILTAAHLTGDLAKGHAVSCNGEGGEVDRIVDHPGWNGKKNDIALLHLAAPLRLARPVEIWRGKTAVGQELKLVGHYQSGTGLTGSTSQAPLALREGTNRVSGVDDAWIRFVMDAPDSPTVTDLEAVSGSGDSGAPAWAEVGGKAYVVGIGSHSRDLNGNGREPDYGDEDVYARVAAYAAWIDRTVKAPAAAAAPPTALSDASCGPGSAKMMILGTYHFNNPGLDSRNLEADDVLSARRQRELEDLANRLLRFAPTKVMVEAPYRDAGTIAAYRQYLLGTHKLSRNETEQIGFRVAKLAHLPDITPIDFEMRMSGLRPDELDDLWTPPPAPAAPSAVPDPALAEDQRLLETLPLHLFLARRNAPAQIEADHAGYMELLQPDPATPALYERSDRLVNWYKRNFRMFANIARETRFPDDRVLVLVGSGHLKILGDLARQADYFCLVPALDLLG
;
A
#
# COMPACT_ATOMS: atom_id res chain seq x y z
N MET A 1 -61.15 -45.32 3.55
CA MET A 1 -60.92 -44.83 4.93
C MET A 1 -59.58 -44.10 4.98
N ARG A 2 -59.56 -42.89 5.56
CA ARG A 2 -58.42 -41.99 5.83
C ARG A 2 -57.78 -41.32 4.60
N LYS A 3 -57.57 -40.00 4.53
CA LYS A 3 -58.14 -38.79 5.17
C LYS A 3 -57.52 -37.64 4.36
N LEU A 4 -58.34 -36.74 3.80
CA LEU A 4 -57.93 -35.41 3.33
C LEU A 4 -57.26 -34.64 4.48
N PHE A 5 -56.24 -33.80 4.21
CA PHE A 5 -56.14 -32.41 4.70
C PHE A 5 -55.13 -31.61 3.82
N PRO A 6 -55.27 -30.27 3.72
CA PRO A 6 -54.94 -29.47 2.54
C PRO A 6 -53.62 -28.70 2.61
N ALA A 7 -53.23 -28.18 1.45
CA ALA A 7 -52.19 -27.17 1.26
C ALA A 7 -52.44 -25.93 2.12
N LYS A 8 -51.45 -25.57 2.96
CA LYS A 8 -51.32 -24.23 3.54
C LYS A 8 -50.30 -23.46 2.71
N ALA A 9 -50.77 -22.41 2.05
CA ALA A 9 -49.94 -21.36 1.48
C ALA A 9 -49.19 -20.65 2.61
N ALA A 10 -47.87 -20.86 2.69
CA ALA A 10 -47.01 -20.03 3.53
C ALA A 10 -46.64 -18.77 2.72
N ARG A 11 -47.31 -17.66 3.03
CA ARG A 11 -46.83 -16.32 2.68
C ARG A 11 -45.52 -16.08 3.44
N PHE A 12 -44.38 -16.22 2.77
CA PHE A 12 -43.15 -15.63 3.24
C PHE A 12 -43.23 -14.12 2.99
N ALA A 13 -43.51 -13.36 4.04
CA ALA A 13 -43.23 -11.94 4.05
C ALA A 13 -41.71 -11.79 4.01
N LEU A 14 -41.18 -11.35 2.87
CA LEU A 14 -39.80 -10.93 2.71
C LEU A 14 -39.61 -9.67 3.55
N LEU A 15 -39.16 -9.82 4.80
CA LEU A 15 -38.63 -8.71 5.58
C LEU A 15 -37.32 -8.31 4.92
N CYS A 16 -37.36 -7.29 4.06
CA CYS A 16 -36.16 -6.58 3.62
C CYS A 16 -35.55 -5.89 4.84
N LEU A 17 -34.69 -6.61 5.56
CA LEU A 17 -33.67 -5.99 6.40
C LEU A 17 -32.67 -5.34 5.44
N ILE A 18 -32.95 -4.08 5.09
CA ILE A 18 -31.92 -3.17 4.60
C ILE A 18 -31.00 -2.94 5.80
N GLY A 19 -30.01 -3.81 5.95
CA GLY A 19 -28.86 -3.55 6.79
C GLY A 19 -28.10 -2.40 6.15
N VAL A 20 -28.35 -1.18 6.61
CA VAL A 20 -27.41 -0.08 6.41
C VAL A 20 -26.17 -0.48 7.18
N ALA A 21 -25.15 -0.98 6.48
CA ALA A 21 -23.82 -1.11 7.05
C ALA A 21 -23.37 0.31 7.43
N ALA A 22 -23.45 0.64 8.71
CA ALA A 22 -22.89 1.88 9.25
C ALA A 22 -21.38 1.80 9.03
N GLY A 23 -20.91 2.51 8.00
CA GLY A 23 -19.49 2.63 7.69
C GLY A 23 -18.80 3.29 8.88
N ALA A 24 -17.86 2.58 9.48
CA ALA A 24 -17.14 3.04 10.64
C ALA A 24 -16.06 4.09 10.26
N GLN A 25 -15.69 4.94 11.20
CA GLN A 25 -15.31 6.35 11.01
C GLN A 25 -14.08 6.87 11.85
N ALA A 26 -12.99 7.51 11.36
CA ALA A 26 -11.94 8.12 12.26
C ALA A 26 -12.08 9.66 12.46
N LEU A 27 -11.41 10.31 13.42
CA LEU A 27 -11.61 11.73 13.83
C LEU A 27 -13.00 12.04 14.41
N VAL A 28 -13.07 13.05 15.29
CA VAL A 28 -14.35 13.67 15.65
C VAL A 28 -14.66 14.76 14.63
N ILE A 29 -15.74 14.60 13.86
CA ILE A 29 -16.09 15.46 12.73
C ILE A 29 -17.38 16.25 12.98
N ARG A 30 -17.73 17.17 12.08
CA ARG A 30 -19.05 17.82 12.18
C ARG A 30 -20.19 16.84 11.90
N HIS A 31 -21.25 16.93 12.69
CA HIS A 31 -22.46 16.13 12.49
C HIS A 31 -23.25 16.51 11.23
N ASP A 32 -23.07 17.74 10.72
CA ASP A 32 -23.83 18.31 9.59
C ASP A 32 -23.09 18.20 8.24
N ARG A 33 -21.97 17.47 8.20
CA ARG A 33 -21.21 17.19 6.99
C ARG A 33 -21.21 15.70 6.68
N PRO A 34 -21.37 15.31 5.39
CA PRO A 34 -21.33 13.91 5.03
C PRO A 34 -19.93 13.34 5.27
N ASP A 35 -19.93 12.16 5.89
CA ASP A 35 -18.77 11.40 6.34
C ASP A 35 -17.71 11.22 5.26
N GLU A 36 -18.17 10.93 4.05
CA GLU A 36 -17.35 10.60 2.89
C GLU A 36 -16.40 11.75 2.51
N ARG A 37 -16.72 12.98 2.90
CA ARG A 37 -15.85 14.15 2.64
C ARG A 37 -14.58 14.17 3.48
N TYR A 38 -14.60 13.52 4.63
CA TYR A 38 -13.44 13.42 5.52
C TYR A 38 -12.56 12.22 5.19
N ARG A 39 -13.10 11.22 4.49
CA ARG A 39 -12.34 10.02 4.13
C ARG A 39 -11.20 10.38 3.18
N ARG A 40 -10.04 9.79 3.45
CA ARG A 40 -8.86 9.85 2.59
C ARG A 40 -8.37 8.44 2.35
N SER A 41 -7.82 8.21 1.17
CA SER A 41 -7.01 7.01 0.98
C SER A 41 -5.68 7.22 1.73
N ALA A 42 -5.30 6.26 2.58
CA ALA A 42 -3.99 6.18 3.26
C ALA A 42 -2.74 6.67 2.46
N PRO A 43 -2.60 6.42 1.14
CA PRO A 43 -1.56 7.01 0.27
C PRO A 43 -1.48 8.55 0.18
N THR A 44 -2.56 9.28 0.49
CA THR A 44 -2.58 10.74 0.27
C THR A 44 -1.78 11.49 1.33
N LEU A 45 -1.51 10.85 2.47
CA LEU A 45 -0.74 11.41 3.56
C LEU A 45 0.67 10.85 3.60
N ALA A 46 1.55 11.44 2.80
CA ALA A 46 2.97 11.10 2.78
C ALA A 46 3.53 11.01 4.20
N GLY A 47 4.12 9.87 4.55
CA GLY A 47 4.82 9.63 5.80
C GLY A 47 3.95 9.26 7.01
N TYR A 48 2.62 9.17 6.92
CA TYR A 48 1.80 8.79 8.08
C TYR A 48 2.12 7.37 8.56
N CYS A 49 2.35 7.22 9.86
CA CYS A 49 2.75 5.97 10.51
C CYS A 49 1.76 5.53 11.59
N GLN A 50 1.52 4.22 11.66
CA GLN A 50 0.80 3.53 12.73
C GLN A 50 1.83 2.86 13.65
N LEU A 51 1.73 3.13 14.96
CA LEU A 51 2.73 2.71 15.94
C LEU A 51 2.23 1.57 16.85
N ASN A 52 1.10 1.73 17.54
CA ASN A 52 0.60 0.77 18.53
C ASN A 52 -0.77 0.21 18.13
N ALA A 53 -0.90 -0.27 16.88
CA ALA A 53 -2.20 -0.66 16.32
C ALA A 53 -3.04 -1.51 17.32
N PRO A 54 -4.25 -1.05 17.71
CA PRO A 54 -5.05 -0.03 17.04
C PRO A 54 -4.90 1.41 17.54
N ASP A 55 -3.93 1.77 18.39
CA ASP A 55 -3.78 3.15 18.91
C ASP A 55 -2.40 3.74 18.55
N GLY A 56 -2.27 5.06 18.54
CA GLY A 56 -0.98 5.74 18.41
C GLY A 56 -0.44 5.84 16.98
N ALA A 57 -0.19 7.07 16.57
CA ALA A 57 0.29 7.45 15.24
C ALA A 57 1.65 8.16 15.31
N GLY A 58 2.24 8.36 14.14
CA GLY A 58 3.43 9.16 13.95
C GLY A 58 3.54 9.67 12.52
N ILE A 59 4.62 10.39 12.26
CA ILE A 59 4.92 10.93 10.94
C ILE A 59 6.39 10.75 10.62
N LEU A 60 6.67 10.17 9.45
CA LEU A 60 8.01 9.99 8.93
C LEU A 60 8.62 11.35 8.60
N VAL A 61 9.72 11.73 9.26
CA VAL A 61 10.45 13.01 9.04
C VAL A 61 11.80 12.81 8.36
N ARG A 62 12.27 11.55 8.31
CA ARG A 62 13.34 11.04 7.42
C ARG A 62 13.04 9.58 7.08
N PRO A 63 13.67 8.97 6.05
CA PRO A 63 13.39 7.57 5.69
C PRO A 63 13.52 6.59 6.86
N ASP A 64 14.34 6.92 7.84
CA ASP A 64 14.70 6.14 9.02
C ASP A 64 14.22 6.76 10.35
N TRP A 65 13.44 7.85 10.33
CA TRP A 65 12.99 8.53 11.56
C TRP A 65 11.51 8.90 11.53
N ILE A 66 10.81 8.50 12.59
CA ILE A 66 9.42 8.85 12.85
C ILE A 66 9.37 9.83 14.02
N LEU A 67 8.58 10.90 13.88
CA LEU A 67 8.22 11.84 14.93
C LEU A 67 6.85 11.46 15.49
N THR A 68 6.71 11.42 16.82
CA THR A 68 5.47 11.04 17.52
C THR A 68 5.38 11.67 18.90
N ALA A 69 4.32 11.38 19.66
CA ALA A 69 4.15 11.79 21.05
C ALA A 69 5.01 10.92 21.99
N ALA A 70 5.57 11.52 23.04
CA ALA A 70 6.42 10.82 23.99
C ALA A 70 5.62 9.91 24.94
N HIS A 71 4.36 10.21 25.24
CA HIS A 71 3.56 9.34 26.10
C HIS A 71 3.30 7.96 25.49
N LEU A 72 3.43 7.81 24.16
CA LEU A 72 3.30 6.52 23.46
C LEU A 72 4.52 5.62 23.62
N THR A 73 5.68 6.16 24.02
CA THR A 73 6.94 5.40 24.00
C THR A 73 7.05 4.38 25.12
N GLY A 74 6.24 4.49 26.18
CA GLY A 74 6.17 3.50 27.25
C GLY A 74 5.70 2.13 26.78
N ASP A 75 4.94 2.07 25.68
CA ASP A 75 4.42 0.84 25.08
C ASP A 75 5.32 0.32 23.94
N LEU A 76 6.40 1.05 23.61
CA LEU A 76 7.31 0.73 22.51
C LEU A 76 8.62 0.12 23.04
N ALA A 77 9.20 -0.77 22.24
CA ALA A 77 10.50 -1.36 22.52
C ALA A 77 11.38 -1.47 21.26
N LYS A 78 12.66 -1.75 21.45
CA LYS A 78 13.52 -2.18 20.34
C LYS A 78 12.95 -3.46 19.73
N GLY A 79 12.83 -3.50 18.41
CA GLY A 79 12.19 -4.58 17.68
C GLY A 79 10.70 -4.35 17.39
N HIS A 80 10.14 -3.24 17.87
CA HIS A 80 8.72 -2.95 17.68
C HIS A 80 8.41 -2.67 16.21
N ALA A 81 7.40 -3.35 15.68
CA ALA A 81 6.97 -3.17 14.30
C ALA A 81 6.09 -1.93 14.15
N VAL A 82 6.36 -1.13 13.13
CA VAL A 82 5.57 0.04 12.75
C VAL A 82 5.18 -0.07 11.27
N SER A 83 4.13 0.63 10.86
CA SER A 83 3.68 0.67 9.46
C SER A 83 3.53 2.12 9.02
N CYS A 84 4.33 2.58 8.05
CA CYS A 84 4.22 3.92 7.47
C CYS A 84 3.74 3.82 6.03
N ASN A 85 2.58 4.41 5.72
CA ASN A 85 1.91 4.27 4.42
C ASN A 85 1.81 2.82 3.90
N GLY A 86 1.72 1.83 4.80
CA GLY A 86 1.66 0.41 4.48
C GLY A 86 3.02 -0.29 4.30
N GLU A 87 4.14 0.44 4.39
CA GLU A 87 5.49 -0.12 4.47
C GLU A 87 5.87 -0.41 5.93
N GLY A 88 6.31 -1.64 6.19
CA GLY A 88 6.73 -2.07 7.52
C GLY A 88 8.13 -1.55 7.87
N GLY A 89 8.31 -1.09 9.10
CA GLY A 89 9.60 -0.75 9.70
C GLY A 89 9.74 -1.39 11.09
N GLU A 90 10.97 -1.47 11.59
CA GLU A 90 11.27 -1.97 12.93
C GLU A 90 11.99 -0.88 13.71
N VAL A 91 11.50 -0.53 14.90
CA VAL A 91 12.12 0.47 15.77
C VAL A 91 13.38 -0.10 16.41
N ASP A 92 14.53 0.53 16.20
CA ASP A 92 15.79 0.10 16.84
C ASP A 92 16.19 0.98 18.05
N ARG A 93 15.68 2.21 18.09
CA ARG A 93 15.98 3.21 19.12
C ARG A 93 14.81 4.18 19.29
N ILE A 94 14.52 4.47 20.55
CA ILE A 94 13.51 5.43 20.98
C ILE A 94 14.22 6.59 21.68
N VAL A 95 13.86 7.83 21.32
CA VAL A 95 14.46 9.04 21.89
C VAL A 95 13.35 10.00 22.31
N ASP A 96 13.01 9.97 23.59
CA ASP A 96 12.13 10.98 24.17
C ASP A 96 12.82 12.35 24.22
N HIS A 97 12.05 13.43 24.13
CA HIS A 97 12.59 14.75 24.42
C HIS A 97 13.10 14.78 25.87
N PRO A 98 14.31 15.31 26.17
CA PRO A 98 14.90 15.25 27.51
C PRO A 98 14.12 16.03 28.57
N GLY A 99 13.23 16.93 28.15
CA GLY A 99 12.30 17.64 29.02
C GLY A 99 10.96 16.94 29.24
N TRP A 100 10.74 15.75 28.66
CA TRP A 100 9.51 14.98 28.85
C TRP A 100 9.38 14.53 30.31
N ASN A 101 8.21 14.74 30.90
CA ASN A 101 7.95 14.44 32.32
C ASN A 101 6.54 13.90 32.60
N GLY A 102 5.85 13.40 31.57
CA GLY A 102 4.46 12.97 31.66
C GLY A 102 3.42 14.09 31.47
N LYS A 103 3.84 15.36 31.40
CA LYS A 103 2.93 16.52 31.24
C LYS A 103 3.40 17.57 30.24
N LYS A 104 4.71 17.80 30.13
CA LYS A 104 5.31 18.81 29.25
C LYS A 104 6.27 18.16 28.28
N ASN A 105 6.40 18.73 27.09
CA ASN A 105 7.30 18.25 26.03
C ASN A 105 6.95 16.85 25.54
N ASP A 106 5.67 16.63 25.26
CA ASP A 106 5.14 15.34 24.77
C ASP A 106 5.51 15.12 23.30
N ILE A 107 6.79 14.84 23.05
CA ILE A 107 7.33 14.62 21.71
C ILE A 107 8.54 13.68 21.78
N ALA A 108 8.57 12.72 20.87
CA ALA A 108 9.61 11.69 20.79
C ALA A 108 9.97 11.40 19.33
N LEU A 109 11.16 10.82 19.15
CA LEU A 109 11.67 10.35 17.88
C LEU A 109 11.94 8.85 17.96
N LEU A 110 11.47 8.12 16.95
CA LEU A 110 11.75 6.69 16.77
C LEU A 110 12.69 6.55 15.57
N HIS A 111 13.81 5.85 15.77
CA HIS A 111 14.71 5.48 14.69
C HIS A 111 14.38 4.05 14.24
N LEU A 112 14.42 3.83 12.93
CA LEU A 112 14.15 2.54 12.32
C LEU A 112 15.46 1.79 12.05
N ALA A 113 15.45 0.47 12.24
CA ALA A 113 16.57 -0.41 11.95
C ALA A 113 17.03 -0.35 10.49
N ALA A 114 16.12 0.01 9.57
CA ALA A 114 16.39 0.24 8.17
C ALA A 114 15.54 1.41 7.64
N PRO A 115 16.03 2.19 6.66
CA PRO A 115 15.25 3.25 6.04
C PRO A 115 14.11 2.65 5.20
N LEU A 116 12.93 3.22 5.37
CA LEU A 116 11.77 2.99 4.52
C LEU A 116 12.02 3.56 3.12
N ARG A 117 11.56 2.86 2.08
CA ARG A 117 11.81 3.17 0.67
C ARG A 117 10.58 3.69 -0.05
N LEU A 118 9.40 3.32 0.41
CA LEU A 118 8.10 3.67 -0.16
C LEU A 118 7.46 4.84 0.59
N ALA A 119 7.53 4.83 1.92
CA ALA A 119 7.01 5.94 2.72
C ALA A 119 7.86 7.21 2.53
N ARG A 120 7.22 8.32 2.14
CA ARG A 120 7.92 9.59 1.88
C ARG A 120 7.97 10.47 3.12
N PRO A 121 9.15 10.93 3.54
CA PRO A 121 9.26 11.84 4.68
C PRO A 121 8.59 13.20 4.44
N VAL A 122 8.02 13.76 5.50
CA VAL A 122 7.44 15.11 5.53
C VAL A 122 8.37 16.05 6.26
N GLU A 123 8.52 17.25 5.73
CA GLU A 123 9.37 18.25 6.37
C GLU A 123 8.73 18.83 7.62
N ILE A 124 9.55 19.07 8.63
CA ILE A 124 9.08 19.75 9.84
C ILE A 124 8.92 21.25 9.58
N TRP A 125 7.82 21.81 10.11
CA TRP A 125 7.57 23.25 10.05
C TRP A 125 8.55 24.01 10.95
N ARG A 126 9.10 25.10 10.41
CA ARG A 126 10.04 26.00 11.11
C ARG A 126 9.56 27.44 11.17
N GLY A 127 8.44 27.73 10.52
CA GLY A 127 7.87 29.07 10.48
C GLY A 127 7.10 29.41 11.74
N LYS A 128 6.46 30.58 11.72
CA LYS A 128 5.53 31.01 12.77
C LYS A 128 4.18 30.33 12.56
N THR A 129 3.63 29.74 13.60
CA THR A 129 2.21 29.33 13.66
C THR A 129 1.42 30.45 14.32
N ALA A 130 0.27 30.81 13.78
CA ALA A 130 -0.56 31.91 14.28
C ALA A 130 -1.98 31.44 14.60
N VAL A 131 -2.62 32.09 15.58
CA VAL A 131 -4.05 31.93 15.84
C VAL A 131 -4.85 32.28 14.59
N GLY A 132 -5.85 31.47 14.27
CA GLY A 132 -6.68 31.57 13.06
C GLY A 132 -6.11 30.86 11.84
N GLN A 133 -4.84 30.42 11.87
CA GLN A 133 -4.26 29.62 10.80
C GLN A 133 -5.01 28.30 10.65
N GLU A 134 -5.49 28.02 9.44
CA GLU A 134 -6.11 26.74 9.11
C GLU A 134 -5.04 25.68 8.92
N LEU A 135 -5.19 24.55 9.61
CA LEU A 135 -4.34 23.37 9.49
C LEU A 135 -5.23 22.17 9.18
N LYS A 136 -4.66 21.18 8.50
CA LYS A 136 -5.32 19.90 8.31
C LYS A 136 -4.94 18.97 9.47
N LEU A 137 -5.91 18.21 9.97
CA LEU A 137 -5.76 17.23 11.04
C LEU A 137 -6.10 15.85 10.50
N VAL A 138 -5.43 14.82 11.03
CA VAL A 138 -5.44 13.47 10.49
C VAL A 138 -5.67 12.47 11.60
N GLY A 139 -6.53 11.49 11.37
CA GLY A 139 -6.79 10.41 12.32
C GLY A 139 -7.14 9.10 11.63
N HIS A 140 -6.86 7.99 12.30
CA HIS A 140 -7.12 6.63 11.80
C HIS A 140 -7.95 5.80 12.80
N TYR A 141 -8.18 6.32 14.02
CA TYR A 141 -8.68 5.52 15.12
C TYR A 141 -10.12 5.89 15.47
N GLN A 142 -10.45 6.33 16.68
CA GLN A 142 -11.86 6.47 17.07
C GLN A 142 -12.58 7.60 16.32
N SER A 143 -13.87 7.37 16.07
CA SER A 143 -14.78 8.36 15.47
C SER A 143 -15.42 9.25 16.51
N GLY A 144 -15.94 10.37 16.05
CA GLY A 144 -17.14 10.94 16.64
C GLY A 144 -17.82 11.91 15.72
N THR A 145 -18.87 12.51 16.25
CA THR A 145 -19.30 13.84 15.83
C THR A 145 -19.14 14.81 16.98
N GLY A 146 -19.10 16.11 16.73
CA GLY A 146 -19.14 17.11 17.80
C GLY A 146 -20.38 17.04 18.71
N LEU A 147 -21.40 16.21 18.41
CA LEU A 147 -22.53 15.94 19.31
C LEU A 147 -22.31 14.72 20.22
N THR A 148 -21.47 13.79 19.78
CA THR A 148 -21.30 12.48 20.44
C THR A 148 -19.97 12.37 21.17
N GLY A 149 -19.00 13.22 20.84
CA GLY A 149 -17.61 13.03 21.21
C GLY A 149 -17.00 11.80 20.56
N SER A 150 -15.80 11.40 21.02
CA SER A 150 -15.22 10.12 20.64
C SER A 150 -16.12 8.96 21.07
N THR A 151 -16.36 8.04 20.14
CA THR A 151 -17.16 6.84 20.34
C THR A 151 -16.28 5.60 20.18
N SER A 152 -16.51 4.60 21.02
CA SER A 152 -15.73 3.35 20.98
C SER A 152 -16.05 2.54 19.71
N GLN A 153 -15.23 2.67 18.67
CA GLN A 153 -15.25 1.80 17.49
C GLN A 153 -13.83 1.39 17.06
N ALA A 154 -13.72 0.18 16.49
CA ALA A 154 -12.51 -0.47 15.94
C ALA A 154 -11.88 0.35 14.80
N PRO A 155 -10.56 0.23 14.49
CA PRO A 155 -9.81 1.14 13.60
C PRO A 155 -10.36 1.28 12.18
N LEU A 156 -10.21 2.50 11.61
CA LEU A 156 -11.12 3.04 10.58
C LEU A 156 -10.33 3.58 9.40
N ALA A 157 -11.00 3.81 8.26
CA ALA A 157 -10.35 4.42 7.11
C ALA A 157 -9.78 5.79 7.50
N LEU A 158 -8.53 6.06 7.09
CA LEU A 158 -7.84 7.32 7.38
C LEU A 158 -8.71 8.52 7.02
N ARG A 159 -8.74 9.52 7.90
CA ARG A 159 -9.47 10.76 7.68
C ARG A 159 -8.58 11.96 7.74
N GLU A 160 -9.03 12.98 7.03
CA GLU A 160 -8.49 14.31 7.08
C GLU A 160 -9.62 15.32 7.22
N GLY A 161 -9.53 16.12 8.25
CA GLY A 161 -10.33 17.33 8.42
C GLY A 161 -9.44 18.56 8.48
N THR A 162 -10.07 19.70 8.75
CA THR A 162 -9.44 21.01 8.93
C THR A 162 -9.83 21.55 10.30
N ASN A 163 -8.98 22.39 10.87
CA ASN A 163 -9.31 23.17 12.06
C ASN A 163 -8.49 24.47 12.04
N ARG A 164 -8.96 25.51 12.73
CA ARG A 164 -8.19 26.74 12.92
C ARG A 164 -7.50 26.72 14.27
N VAL A 165 -6.22 27.08 14.26
CA VAL A 165 -5.45 27.24 15.50
C VAL A 165 -6.15 28.23 16.43
N SER A 166 -6.61 27.76 17.59
CA SER A 166 -7.29 28.56 18.61
C SER A 166 -6.30 29.19 19.59
N GLY A 167 -5.15 28.53 19.80
CA GLY A 167 -4.10 28.99 20.71
C GLY A 167 -2.71 28.51 20.32
N VAL A 168 -1.70 29.33 20.63
CA VAL A 168 -0.29 28.99 20.47
C VAL A 168 0.46 29.45 21.71
N ASP A 169 1.27 28.57 22.29
CA ASP A 169 2.22 28.91 23.35
C ASP A 169 3.65 28.42 23.02
N ASP A 170 4.55 28.43 24.01
CA ASP A 170 5.95 28.02 23.85
C ASP A 170 6.12 26.57 23.39
N ALA A 171 5.20 25.67 23.74
CA ALA A 171 5.32 24.23 23.52
C ALA A 171 4.12 23.62 22.76
N TRP A 172 2.99 24.32 22.68
CA TRP A 172 1.70 23.79 22.26
C TRP A 172 1.04 24.64 21.17
N ILE A 173 0.31 23.95 20.31
CA ILE A 173 -0.73 24.48 19.43
C ILE A 173 -2.04 23.85 19.88
N ARG A 174 -3.13 24.61 19.84
CA ARG A 174 -4.45 24.16 20.27
C ARG A 174 -5.48 24.42 19.19
N PHE A 175 -6.49 23.56 19.17
CA PHE A 175 -7.65 23.62 18.30
C PHE A 175 -8.89 23.51 19.18
N VAL A 176 -9.98 24.16 18.80
CA VAL A 176 -11.28 23.97 19.45
C VAL A 176 -12.19 23.31 18.44
N MET A 177 -12.97 22.31 18.85
CA MET A 177 -13.96 21.71 17.96
C MET A 177 -15.15 22.64 17.82
N ASP A 178 -15.18 23.42 16.73
CA ASP A 178 -16.20 24.45 16.51
C ASP A 178 -17.56 23.87 16.06
N ALA A 179 -18.64 24.34 16.68
CA ALA A 179 -20.01 24.05 16.25
C ALA A 179 -20.34 24.70 14.89
N PRO A 180 -21.34 24.20 14.13
CA PRO A 180 -21.66 24.72 12.79
C PRO A 180 -21.96 26.21 12.69
N ASP A 181 -22.42 26.83 13.77
CA ASP A 181 -22.75 28.25 13.89
C ASP A 181 -21.57 29.11 14.39
N SER A 182 -20.44 28.50 14.75
CA SER A 182 -19.24 29.22 15.15
C SER A 182 -18.64 30.02 13.98
N PRO A 183 -18.20 31.27 14.19
CA PRO A 183 -17.60 32.09 13.13
C PRO A 183 -16.23 31.58 12.66
N THR A 184 -15.58 30.69 13.42
CA THR A 184 -14.25 30.14 13.11
C THR A 184 -14.29 28.74 12.49
N VAL A 185 -15.47 28.12 12.45
CA VAL A 185 -15.65 26.76 11.94
C VAL A 185 -15.14 26.61 10.51
N THR A 186 -14.44 25.51 10.23
CA THR A 186 -14.01 25.17 8.87
C THR A 186 -15.03 24.27 8.17
N ASP A 187 -14.91 24.15 6.84
CA ASP A 187 -15.85 23.34 6.04
C ASP A 187 -15.79 21.85 6.41
N LEU A 188 -14.58 21.34 6.68
CA LEU A 188 -14.31 19.99 7.17
C LEU A 188 -13.81 20.04 8.61
N GLU A 189 -14.49 20.76 9.51
CA GLU A 189 -14.08 20.86 10.91
C GLU A 189 -13.90 19.48 11.56
N ALA A 190 -12.74 19.26 12.15
CA ALA A 190 -12.44 18.06 12.89
C ALA A 190 -11.43 18.32 14.03
N VAL A 191 -11.38 17.38 14.97
CA VAL A 191 -10.33 17.24 15.98
C VAL A 191 -9.97 15.75 16.12
N SER A 192 -8.81 15.47 16.71
CA SER A 192 -8.35 14.11 16.99
C SER A 192 -9.36 13.34 17.84
N GLY A 193 -9.60 12.07 17.48
CA GLY A 193 -10.32 11.16 18.34
C GLY A 193 -9.39 10.46 19.32
N SER A 194 -9.98 9.73 20.27
CA SER A 194 -9.22 8.77 21.08
C SER A 194 -8.43 7.79 20.19
N GLY A 195 -7.17 7.54 20.54
CA GLY A 195 -6.25 6.72 19.76
C GLY A 195 -5.39 7.50 18.75
N ASP A 196 -5.78 8.71 18.34
CA ASP A 196 -5.02 9.54 17.38
C ASP A 196 -3.80 10.28 18.00
N SER A 197 -3.40 9.91 19.21
CA SER A 197 -2.16 10.39 19.83
C SER A 197 -0.97 10.23 18.88
N GLY A 198 -0.11 11.25 18.79
CA GLY A 198 1.04 11.26 17.89
C GLY A 198 0.71 11.57 16.42
N ALA A 199 -0.57 11.70 16.04
CA ALA A 199 -0.96 12.05 14.68
C ALA A 199 -0.52 13.49 14.30
N PRO A 200 -0.17 13.74 13.02
CA PRO A 200 0.31 15.04 12.60
C PRO A 200 -0.84 16.04 12.38
N ALA A 201 -0.62 17.28 12.82
CA ALA A 201 -1.26 18.47 12.25
C ALA A 201 -0.31 19.06 11.21
N TRP A 202 -0.80 19.38 10.01
CA TRP A 202 0.06 19.80 8.90
C TRP A 202 -0.50 20.96 8.08
N ALA A 203 0.42 21.69 7.43
CA ALA A 203 0.14 22.82 6.56
C ALA A 203 0.70 22.57 5.17
N GLU A 204 0.03 23.10 4.15
CA GLU A 204 0.56 23.15 2.78
C GLU A 204 0.99 24.58 2.44
N VAL A 205 2.27 24.77 2.15
CA VAL A 205 2.83 26.07 1.77
C VAL A 205 3.63 25.91 0.49
N GLY A 206 3.24 26.63 -0.57
CA GLY A 206 3.92 26.55 -1.86
C GLY A 206 3.86 25.15 -2.51
N GLY A 207 2.76 24.42 -2.31
CA GLY A 207 2.59 23.06 -2.84
C GLY A 207 3.35 21.97 -2.07
N LYS A 208 3.89 22.29 -0.89
CA LYS A 208 4.64 21.35 -0.05
C LYS A 208 4.01 21.21 1.32
N ALA A 209 3.87 19.98 1.78
CA ALA A 209 3.35 19.65 3.10
C ALA A 209 4.43 19.79 4.18
N TYR A 210 4.03 20.33 5.33
CA TYR A 210 4.87 20.45 6.52
C TYR A 210 4.12 19.97 7.75
N VAL A 211 4.77 19.18 8.61
CA VAL A 211 4.21 18.86 9.93
C VAL A 211 4.42 20.04 10.88
N VAL A 212 3.31 20.57 11.40
CA VAL A 212 3.24 21.76 12.26
C VAL A 212 3.04 21.38 13.72
N GLY A 213 2.28 20.32 13.99
CA GLY A 213 2.00 19.83 15.33
C GLY A 213 1.98 18.29 15.40
N ILE A 214 2.15 17.76 16.60
CA ILE A 214 1.99 16.33 16.92
C ILE A 214 0.93 16.18 18.01
N GLY A 215 -0.13 15.41 17.77
CA GLY A 215 -1.26 15.24 18.69
C GLY A 215 -0.81 14.68 20.03
N SER A 216 -1.29 15.24 21.13
CA SER A 216 -0.88 14.87 22.48
C SER A 216 -2.06 14.45 23.34
N HIS A 217 -3.02 15.35 23.55
CA HIS A 217 -4.19 15.12 24.39
C HIS A 217 -5.30 16.09 24.02
N SER A 218 -6.53 15.76 24.40
CA SER A 218 -7.66 16.68 24.39
C SER A 218 -7.91 17.24 25.80
N ARG A 219 -8.85 18.19 25.90
CA ARG A 219 -9.38 18.70 27.16
C ARG A 219 -10.89 18.90 27.04
N ASP A 220 -11.63 18.24 27.92
CA ASP A 220 -13.05 18.49 28.15
C ASP A 220 -13.25 19.88 28.80
N LEU A 221 -13.57 20.88 27.98
CA LEU A 221 -13.74 22.26 28.44
C LEU A 221 -15.18 22.53 28.92
N ASN A 222 -16.14 21.74 28.46
CA ASN A 222 -17.55 21.92 28.78
C ASN A 222 -18.02 21.01 29.94
N GLY A 223 -17.18 20.06 30.37
CA GLY A 223 -17.37 19.18 31.52
C GLY A 223 -18.41 18.09 31.31
N ASN A 224 -18.71 17.73 30.06
CA ASN A 224 -19.80 16.81 29.74
C ASN A 224 -19.37 15.33 29.66
N GLY A 225 -18.06 15.05 29.74
CA GLY A 225 -17.48 13.71 29.73
C GLY A 225 -17.47 13.02 28.36
N ARG A 226 -17.68 13.74 27.27
CA ARG A 226 -17.68 13.24 25.88
C ARG A 226 -16.53 13.83 25.07
N GLU A 227 -15.32 13.51 25.49
CA GLU A 227 -14.13 14.16 24.97
C GLU A 227 -13.58 13.51 23.67
N PRO A 228 -13.16 14.29 22.65
CA PRO A 228 -13.52 15.70 22.43
C PRO A 228 -14.86 15.83 21.69
N ASP A 229 -15.72 16.77 22.09
CA ASP A 229 -16.92 17.18 21.35
C ASP A 229 -16.98 18.71 21.14
N TYR A 230 -18.11 19.26 20.70
CA TYR A 230 -18.18 20.70 20.42
C TYR A 230 -17.84 21.55 21.65
N GLY A 231 -16.87 22.45 21.46
CA GLY A 231 -16.34 23.33 22.50
C GLY A 231 -15.14 22.76 23.25
N ASP A 232 -14.75 21.50 23.03
CA ASP A 232 -13.55 20.92 23.61
C ASP A 232 -12.28 21.32 22.85
N GLU A 233 -11.15 21.24 23.57
CA GLU A 233 -9.85 21.61 23.06
C GLU A 233 -9.02 20.38 22.70
N ASP A 234 -8.35 20.43 21.56
CA ASP A 234 -7.40 19.42 21.10
C ASP A 234 -5.99 20.02 21.06
N VAL A 235 -5.01 19.34 21.66
CA VAL A 235 -3.71 19.91 22.02
C VAL A 235 -2.58 19.14 21.34
N TYR A 236 -1.74 19.88 20.62
CA TYR A 236 -0.63 19.37 19.82
C TYR A 236 0.69 19.96 20.27
N ALA A 237 1.73 19.14 20.40
CA ALA A 237 3.10 19.60 20.58
C ALA A 237 3.53 20.42 19.36
N ARG A 238 3.99 21.66 19.57
CA ARG A 238 4.38 22.59 18.51
C ARG A 238 5.72 22.19 17.92
N VAL A 239 5.73 21.56 16.75
CA VAL A 239 6.95 21.01 16.12
C VAL A 239 8.07 22.04 15.99
N ALA A 240 7.74 23.28 15.61
CA ALA A 240 8.72 24.36 15.48
C ALA A 240 9.48 24.66 16.79
N ALA A 241 8.87 24.44 17.96
CA ALA A 241 9.53 24.62 19.26
C ALA A 241 10.65 23.58 19.51
N TYR A 242 10.52 22.41 18.90
CA TYR A 242 11.44 21.28 19.08
C TYR A 242 12.40 21.10 17.90
N ALA A 243 12.30 21.94 16.86
CA ALA A 243 13.06 21.82 15.62
C ALA A 243 14.57 21.66 15.84
N ALA A 244 15.17 22.43 16.75
CA ALA A 244 16.60 22.33 17.06
C ALA A 244 16.98 21.01 17.75
N TRP A 245 16.09 20.45 18.59
CA TRP A 245 16.30 19.14 19.19
C TRP A 245 16.14 18.04 18.13
N ILE A 246 15.09 18.12 17.29
CA ILE A 246 14.86 17.18 16.18
C ILE A 246 16.11 17.13 15.31
N ASP A 247 16.60 18.29 14.84
CA ASP A 247 17.77 18.37 13.96
C ASP A 247 19.04 17.75 14.56
N ARG A 248 19.29 17.96 15.86
CA ARG A 248 20.45 17.37 16.52
C ARG A 248 20.33 15.86 16.65
N THR A 249 19.15 15.38 16.99
CA THR A 249 18.88 13.95 17.17
C THR A 249 18.96 13.19 15.85
N VAL A 250 18.35 13.71 14.79
CA VAL A 250 18.32 13.06 13.47
C VAL A 250 19.63 13.21 12.67
N LYS A 251 20.55 14.09 13.09
CA LYS A 251 21.91 14.22 12.52
C LYS A 251 22.94 13.28 13.16
N ALA A 252 22.65 12.64 14.28
CA ALA A 252 23.57 11.65 14.87
C ALA A 252 23.78 10.49 13.88
N PRO A 253 25.02 10.03 13.62
CA PRO A 253 25.30 9.15 12.51
C PRO A 253 24.74 7.75 12.78
N ALA A 254 23.61 7.42 12.16
CA ALA A 254 23.39 6.07 11.67
C ALA A 254 24.25 5.93 10.40
N ALA A 255 25.01 4.85 10.29
CA ALA A 255 25.80 4.56 9.10
C ALA A 255 24.93 4.75 7.85
N ALA A 256 25.34 5.66 6.98
CA ALA A 256 24.54 6.17 5.89
C ALA A 256 24.10 5.03 4.94
N ALA A 257 22.84 4.64 5.01
CA ALA A 257 22.12 4.26 3.82
C ALA A 257 21.64 5.56 3.16
N ALA A 258 22.23 5.86 2.00
CA ALA A 258 21.92 7.06 1.24
C ALA A 258 20.41 7.12 0.85
N PRO A 259 19.81 8.32 0.75
CA PRO A 259 18.43 8.46 0.28
C PRO A 259 18.33 8.08 -1.21
N PRO A 260 17.22 7.47 -1.68
CA PRO A 260 17.04 7.23 -3.11
C PRO A 260 16.60 8.54 -3.76
N THR A 261 17.55 9.24 -4.39
CA THR A 261 17.25 10.27 -5.41
C THR A 261 18.16 10.08 -6.62
N ALA A 262 17.91 8.98 -7.29
CA ALA A 262 18.13 8.62 -8.69
C ALA A 262 17.59 7.19 -8.77
N LEU A 263 17.11 6.71 -9.92
CA LEU A 263 17.08 5.26 -10.15
C LEU A 263 18.47 4.74 -9.73
N SER A 264 18.54 3.61 -9.04
CA SER A 264 19.79 3.03 -8.50
C SER A 264 20.81 2.56 -9.57
N ASP A 265 20.85 3.29 -10.69
CA ASP A 265 21.66 3.17 -11.89
C ASP A 265 23.17 3.36 -11.65
N ALA A 266 23.57 3.91 -10.50
CA ALA A 266 24.97 4.26 -10.19
C ALA A 266 25.91 3.05 -10.08
N SER A 267 25.40 1.82 -10.22
CA SER A 267 26.15 0.57 -10.09
C SER A 267 26.20 -0.30 -11.37
N CYS A 268 25.55 0.12 -12.47
CA CYS A 268 25.52 -0.72 -13.68
C CYS A 268 26.89 -0.75 -14.37
N GLY A 269 27.47 -1.94 -14.50
CA GLY A 269 28.74 -2.15 -15.19
C GLY A 269 28.66 -1.82 -16.70
N PRO A 270 29.77 -1.39 -17.33
CA PRO A 270 29.80 -1.14 -18.76
C PRO A 270 29.46 -2.42 -19.52
N GLY A 271 28.49 -2.35 -20.44
CA GLY A 271 28.03 -3.51 -21.22
C GLY A 271 26.77 -4.21 -20.70
N SER A 272 26.26 -3.82 -19.53
CA SER A 272 24.98 -4.34 -19.00
C SER A 272 23.76 -3.51 -19.47
N ALA A 273 22.66 -4.18 -19.79
CA ALA A 273 21.37 -3.53 -20.04
C ALA A 273 20.61 -3.36 -18.72
N LYS A 274 19.87 -2.26 -18.56
CA LYS A 274 19.04 -2.06 -17.37
C LYS A 274 17.78 -2.89 -17.47
N MET A 275 17.45 -3.62 -16.41
CA MET A 275 16.24 -4.43 -16.33
C MET A 275 15.44 -4.06 -15.09
N MET A 276 14.17 -3.72 -15.28
CA MET A 276 13.19 -3.61 -14.20
C MET A 276 12.19 -4.75 -14.36
N ILE A 277 12.01 -5.56 -13.32
CA ILE A 277 10.98 -6.61 -13.29
C ILE A 277 9.86 -6.13 -12.37
N LEU A 278 8.65 -6.04 -12.89
CA LEU A 278 7.43 -5.71 -12.15
C LEU A 278 6.55 -6.95 -12.05
N GLY A 279 6.38 -7.44 -10.83
CA GLY A 279 5.47 -8.53 -10.50
C GLY A 279 4.06 -8.03 -10.24
N THR A 280 3.07 -8.69 -10.83
CA THR A 280 1.64 -8.37 -10.65
C THR A 280 0.87 -9.57 -10.12
N TYR A 281 -0.44 -9.39 -9.96
CA TYR A 281 -1.43 -10.47 -9.86
C TYR A 281 -2.23 -10.50 -11.17
N HIS A 282 -2.93 -11.60 -11.45
CA HIS A 282 -3.76 -11.72 -12.66
C HIS A 282 -5.06 -10.92 -12.50
N PHE A 283 -5.18 -9.81 -13.22
CA PHE A 283 -6.34 -8.91 -13.13
C PHE A 283 -7.60 -9.54 -13.73
N ASN A 284 -7.41 -10.40 -14.73
CA ASN A 284 -8.48 -11.09 -15.42
C ASN A 284 -8.91 -12.39 -14.70
N ASN A 285 -8.21 -12.78 -13.63
CA ASN A 285 -8.45 -13.99 -12.83
C ASN A 285 -8.93 -15.20 -13.68
N PRO A 286 -8.08 -15.77 -14.55
CA PRO A 286 -8.50 -16.82 -15.47
C PRO A 286 -8.78 -18.17 -14.79
N GLY A 287 -8.65 -18.27 -13.46
CA GLY A 287 -8.90 -19.49 -12.70
C GLY A 287 -7.86 -20.60 -12.93
N LEU A 288 -6.68 -20.26 -13.48
CA LEU A 288 -5.64 -21.23 -13.82
C LEU A 288 -4.63 -21.49 -12.69
N ASP A 289 -4.64 -20.64 -11.65
CA ASP A 289 -3.80 -20.77 -10.47
C ASP A 289 -4.54 -21.36 -9.26
N SER A 290 -3.78 -21.95 -8.34
CA SER A 290 -4.32 -22.50 -7.08
C SER A 290 -4.72 -21.45 -6.05
N ARG A 291 -4.39 -20.17 -6.27
CA ARG A 291 -4.72 -19.04 -5.38
C ARG A 291 -5.14 -17.83 -6.22
N ASN A 292 -6.37 -17.35 -6.07
CA ASN A 292 -6.92 -16.24 -6.85
C ASN A 292 -7.46 -15.14 -5.92
N LEU A 293 -7.21 -13.87 -6.27
CA LEU A 293 -7.75 -12.69 -5.58
C LEU A 293 -9.05 -12.23 -6.26
N GLU A 294 -10.04 -11.83 -5.49
CA GLU A 294 -11.29 -11.23 -6.01
C GLU A 294 -11.14 -9.71 -6.14
N ALA A 295 -10.33 -9.24 -7.09
CA ALA A 295 -10.10 -7.81 -7.27
C ALA A 295 -11.39 -7.03 -7.65
N ASP A 296 -11.48 -5.76 -7.22
CA ASP A 296 -12.49 -4.82 -7.71
C ASP A 296 -12.34 -4.56 -9.23
N ASP A 297 -13.41 -4.08 -9.87
CA ASP A 297 -13.42 -3.90 -11.32
C ASP A 297 -12.25 -3.00 -11.79
N VAL A 298 -11.26 -3.61 -12.46
CA VAL A 298 -10.08 -2.92 -12.99
C VAL A 298 -10.42 -1.82 -14.02
N LEU A 299 -11.59 -1.90 -14.65
CA LEU A 299 -12.12 -0.90 -15.58
C LEU A 299 -12.90 0.22 -14.86
N SER A 300 -13.05 0.16 -13.54
CA SER A 300 -13.66 1.24 -12.76
C SER A 300 -12.88 2.55 -12.88
N ALA A 301 -13.56 3.68 -12.79
CA ALA A 301 -12.93 4.99 -12.92
C ALA A 301 -11.81 5.23 -11.88
N ARG A 302 -11.92 4.65 -10.67
CA ARG A 302 -10.86 4.68 -9.66
C ARG A 302 -9.62 3.94 -10.17
N ARG A 303 -9.76 2.67 -10.56
CA ARG A 303 -8.63 1.83 -11.01
C ARG A 303 -7.99 2.34 -12.29
N GLN A 304 -8.77 2.90 -13.21
CA GLN A 304 -8.23 3.52 -14.42
C GLN A 304 -7.31 4.72 -14.11
N ARG A 305 -7.65 5.57 -13.13
CA ARG A 305 -6.77 6.65 -12.65
C ARG A 305 -5.52 6.12 -11.96
N GLU A 306 -5.65 5.09 -11.13
CA GLU A 306 -4.50 4.46 -10.46
C GLU A 306 -3.55 3.78 -11.46
N LEU A 307 -4.08 3.18 -12.53
CA LEU A 307 -3.29 2.60 -13.62
C LEU A 307 -2.57 3.66 -14.46
N GLU A 308 -3.19 4.83 -14.66
CA GLU A 308 -2.53 5.98 -15.29
C GLU A 308 -1.38 6.52 -14.43
N ASP A 309 -1.60 6.67 -13.12
CA ASP A 309 -0.54 7.04 -12.16
C ASP A 309 0.60 6.02 -12.18
N LEU A 310 0.27 4.72 -12.11
CA LEU A 310 1.24 3.63 -12.19
C LEU A 310 2.04 3.67 -13.50
N ALA A 311 1.39 3.87 -14.64
CA ALA A 311 2.06 3.91 -15.92
C ALA A 311 3.01 5.13 -16.02
N ASN A 312 2.60 6.29 -15.52
CA ASN A 312 3.45 7.49 -15.44
C ASN A 312 4.64 7.30 -14.49
N ARG A 313 4.45 6.55 -13.40
CA ARG A 313 5.55 6.19 -12.49
C ARG A 313 6.59 5.33 -13.18
N LEU A 314 6.15 4.27 -13.85
CA LEU A 314 7.02 3.35 -14.59
C LEU A 314 7.71 4.04 -15.78
N LEU A 315 7.07 5.05 -16.38
CA LEU A 315 7.67 5.85 -17.45
C LEU A 315 8.96 6.58 -17.02
N ARG A 316 9.16 6.84 -15.73
CA ARG A 316 10.41 7.45 -15.21
C ARG A 316 11.63 6.53 -15.38
N PHE A 317 11.43 5.22 -15.51
CA PHE A 317 12.48 4.27 -15.95
C PHE A 317 12.93 4.53 -17.40
N ALA A 318 12.13 5.28 -18.15
CA ALA A 318 12.28 5.54 -19.57
C ALA A 318 12.47 4.23 -20.37
N PRO A 319 11.57 3.23 -20.26
CA PRO A 319 11.77 1.95 -20.92
C PRO A 319 11.94 2.11 -22.43
N THR A 320 12.94 1.44 -23.01
CA THR A 320 13.11 1.34 -24.48
C THR A 320 12.46 0.05 -25.02
N LYS A 321 12.07 -0.84 -24.12
CA LYS A 321 11.38 -2.09 -24.42
C LYS A 321 10.50 -2.49 -23.25
N VAL A 322 9.25 -2.86 -23.54
CA VAL A 322 8.32 -3.43 -22.56
C VAL A 322 8.05 -4.88 -22.94
N MET A 323 8.40 -5.78 -22.04
CA MET A 323 8.26 -7.22 -22.18
C MET A 323 7.13 -7.72 -21.29
N VAL A 324 6.27 -8.60 -21.80
CA VAL A 324 5.03 -9.00 -21.12
C VAL A 324 4.89 -10.52 -21.08
N GLU A 325 4.23 -11.03 -20.03
CA GLU A 325 3.88 -12.44 -19.86
C GLU A 325 2.75 -12.85 -20.83
N ALA A 326 3.10 -12.91 -22.11
CA ALA A 326 2.31 -13.49 -23.17
C ALA A 326 3.21 -14.44 -23.99
N PRO A 327 2.66 -15.45 -24.68
CA PRO A 327 3.44 -16.48 -25.35
C PRO A 327 4.48 -15.87 -26.29
N TYR A 328 5.71 -16.39 -26.26
CA TYR A 328 6.84 -15.78 -26.98
C TYR A 328 6.51 -15.57 -28.47
N ARG A 329 6.63 -14.30 -28.92
CA ARG A 329 6.26 -13.85 -30.28
C ARG A 329 4.79 -14.02 -30.65
N ASP A 330 3.89 -14.03 -29.68
CA ASP A 330 2.45 -14.08 -29.94
C ASP A 330 2.01 -12.91 -30.83
N ALA A 331 1.61 -13.24 -32.06
CA ALA A 331 1.17 -12.29 -33.05
C ALA A 331 -0.15 -11.60 -32.64
N GLY A 332 -0.98 -12.27 -31.83
CA GLY A 332 -2.23 -11.71 -31.33
C GLY A 332 -2.00 -10.52 -30.40
N THR A 333 -1.16 -10.70 -29.39
CA THR A 333 -0.77 -9.66 -28.42
C THR A 333 -0.10 -8.46 -29.12
N ILE A 334 0.81 -8.74 -30.06
CA ILE A 334 1.47 -7.71 -30.88
C ILE A 334 0.44 -6.92 -31.72
N ALA A 335 -0.47 -7.61 -32.39
CA ALA A 335 -1.51 -6.97 -33.20
C ALA A 335 -2.47 -6.12 -32.34
N ALA A 336 -2.88 -6.63 -31.17
CA ALA A 336 -3.73 -5.90 -30.23
C ALA A 336 -3.06 -4.61 -29.73
N TYR A 337 -1.76 -4.65 -29.42
CA TYR A 337 -1.02 -3.44 -29.03
C TYR A 337 -0.96 -2.41 -30.17
N ARG A 338 -0.69 -2.85 -31.40
CA ARG A 338 -0.67 -1.95 -32.57
C ARG A 338 -2.04 -1.32 -32.84
N GLN A 339 -3.13 -2.08 -32.67
CA GLN A 339 -4.49 -1.55 -32.74
C GLN A 339 -4.80 -0.57 -31.60
N TYR A 340 -4.25 -0.80 -30.40
CA TYR A 340 -4.36 0.12 -29.28
C TYR A 340 -3.64 1.45 -29.53
N LEU A 341 -2.49 1.43 -30.21
CA LEU A 341 -1.82 2.65 -30.68
C LEU A 341 -2.68 3.45 -31.67
N LEU A 342 -3.41 2.75 -32.55
CA LEU A 342 -4.35 3.35 -33.52
C LEU A 342 -5.68 3.78 -32.89
N GLY A 343 -5.92 3.49 -31.61
CA GLY A 343 -7.17 3.79 -30.91
C GLY A 343 -8.35 2.88 -31.30
N THR A 344 -8.10 1.77 -32.01
CA THR A 344 -9.14 0.83 -32.47
C THR A 344 -9.31 -0.37 -31.52
N HIS A 345 -8.37 -0.61 -30.63
CA HIS A 345 -8.47 -1.62 -29.57
C HIS A 345 -8.80 -0.99 -28.22
N LYS A 346 -9.83 -1.51 -27.54
CA LYS A 346 -10.17 -1.13 -26.17
C LYS A 346 -9.50 -2.09 -25.20
N LEU A 347 -8.78 -1.57 -24.21
CA LEU A 347 -8.07 -2.38 -23.24
C LEU A 347 -9.03 -3.34 -22.50
N SER A 348 -8.67 -4.62 -22.48
CA SER A 348 -9.35 -5.69 -21.75
C SER A 348 -8.99 -5.65 -20.26
N ARG A 349 -9.50 -6.60 -19.45
CA ARG A 349 -9.15 -6.71 -18.03
C ARG A 349 -7.74 -7.22 -17.77
N ASN A 350 -7.03 -7.66 -18.81
CA ASN A 350 -5.71 -8.27 -18.69
C ASN A 350 -4.66 -7.26 -18.21
N GLU A 351 -3.82 -7.63 -17.26
CA GLU A 351 -2.71 -6.84 -16.72
C GLU A 351 -1.68 -6.42 -17.77
N THR A 352 -1.42 -7.27 -18.77
CA THR A 352 -0.57 -6.96 -19.93
C THR A 352 -1.11 -5.76 -20.69
N GLU A 353 -2.42 -5.67 -20.84
CA GLU A 353 -3.07 -4.54 -21.50
C GLU A 353 -3.18 -3.33 -20.57
N GLN A 354 -3.61 -3.54 -19.32
CA GLN A 354 -3.86 -2.45 -18.38
C GLN A 354 -2.57 -1.75 -17.92
N ILE A 355 -1.43 -2.44 -17.90
CA ILE A 355 -0.12 -1.86 -17.52
C ILE A 355 0.82 -1.82 -18.73
N GLY A 356 1.11 -2.98 -19.33
CA GLY A 356 2.12 -3.12 -20.38
C GLY A 356 1.85 -2.22 -21.58
N PHE A 357 0.65 -2.28 -22.16
CA PHE A 357 0.29 -1.46 -23.32
C PHE A 357 0.30 0.03 -22.99
N ARG A 358 -0.15 0.44 -21.80
CA ARG A 358 -0.13 1.85 -21.38
C ARG A 358 1.28 2.38 -21.30
N VAL A 359 2.18 1.65 -20.62
CA VAL A 359 3.58 2.08 -20.46
C VAL A 359 4.28 2.13 -21.82
N ALA A 360 4.10 1.10 -22.67
CA ALA A 360 4.70 1.08 -24.00
C ALA A 360 4.21 2.24 -24.89
N LYS A 361 2.92 2.58 -24.84
CA LYS A 361 2.35 3.73 -25.56
C LYS A 361 2.91 5.06 -25.06
N LEU A 362 2.97 5.25 -23.74
CA LEU A 362 3.55 6.46 -23.12
C LEU A 362 5.03 6.62 -23.42
N ALA A 363 5.77 5.51 -23.55
CA ALA A 363 7.18 5.48 -23.94
C ALA A 363 7.39 5.58 -25.46
N HIS A 364 6.33 5.76 -26.25
CA HIS A 364 6.36 5.85 -27.72
C HIS A 364 7.00 4.63 -28.40
N LEU A 365 6.82 3.44 -27.83
CA LEU A 365 7.36 2.21 -28.38
C LEU A 365 6.49 1.70 -29.54
N PRO A 366 7.10 1.30 -30.67
CA PRO A 366 6.35 0.82 -31.83
C PRO A 366 5.73 -0.56 -31.62
N ASP A 367 6.23 -1.33 -30.65
CA ASP A 367 5.73 -2.66 -30.35
C ASP A 367 5.85 -3.06 -28.86
N ILE A 368 5.14 -4.12 -28.50
CA ILE A 368 5.22 -4.84 -27.22
C ILE A 368 5.97 -6.17 -27.45
N THR A 369 6.66 -6.68 -26.43
CA THR A 369 7.49 -7.91 -26.58
C THR A 369 6.97 -9.05 -25.69
N PRO A 370 6.18 -10.01 -26.22
CA PRO A 370 5.82 -11.22 -25.48
C PRO A 370 7.04 -12.10 -25.18
N ILE A 371 7.23 -12.55 -23.93
CA ILE A 371 8.41 -13.33 -23.51
C ILE A 371 8.10 -14.70 -22.88
N ASP A 372 6.84 -15.03 -22.66
CA ASP A 372 6.47 -16.23 -21.92
C ASP A 372 6.78 -17.51 -22.68
N PHE A 373 7.09 -18.57 -21.94
CA PHE A 373 7.18 -19.92 -22.46
C PHE A 373 6.02 -20.73 -21.88
N GLU A 374 4.95 -20.90 -22.67
CA GLU A 374 3.73 -21.56 -22.23
C GLU A 374 4.01 -23.00 -21.78
N MET A 375 4.03 -23.20 -20.48
CA MET A 375 4.24 -24.50 -19.85
C MET A 375 3.53 -24.49 -18.50
N ARG A 376 2.65 -25.46 -18.29
CA ARG A 376 2.04 -25.67 -16.97
C ARG A 376 3.04 -26.29 -16.01
N MET A 377 2.73 -26.25 -14.72
CA MET A 377 3.51 -26.95 -13.68
C MET A 377 3.60 -28.46 -13.90
N SER A 378 2.70 -29.05 -14.68
CA SER A 378 2.79 -30.45 -15.13
C SER A 378 3.95 -30.72 -16.10
N GLY A 379 4.59 -29.67 -16.64
CA GLY A 379 5.64 -29.78 -17.65
C GLY A 379 5.11 -29.92 -19.08
N LEU A 380 3.79 -29.96 -19.24
CA LEU A 380 3.12 -30.01 -20.53
C LEU A 380 2.76 -28.60 -21.00
N ARG A 381 2.87 -28.40 -22.31
CA ARG A 381 2.32 -27.22 -22.98
C ARG A 381 0.80 -27.33 -23.07
N PRO A 382 0.05 -26.22 -23.21
CA PRO A 382 -1.41 -26.27 -23.35
C PRO A 382 -1.88 -27.21 -24.48
N ASP A 383 -1.19 -27.23 -25.62
CA ASP A 383 -1.48 -28.12 -26.75
C ASP A 383 -1.23 -29.60 -26.46
N GLU A 384 -0.39 -29.92 -25.47
CA GLU A 384 -0.08 -31.30 -25.04
C GLU A 384 -1.06 -31.81 -23.96
N LEU A 385 -1.87 -30.92 -23.40
CA LEU A 385 -2.87 -31.25 -22.39
C LEU A 385 -4.20 -31.66 -23.02
N ASP A 386 -4.60 -31.09 -24.16
CA ASP A 386 -5.91 -31.38 -24.77
C ASP A 386 -6.12 -32.87 -25.11
N ASP A 387 -5.03 -33.65 -25.33
CA ASP A 387 -5.08 -35.09 -25.61
C ASP A 387 -4.95 -36.00 -24.37
N LEU A 388 -4.52 -35.47 -23.21
CA LEU A 388 -4.20 -36.24 -21.99
C LEU A 388 -4.92 -35.73 -20.73
N TRP A 389 -5.57 -34.58 -20.80
CA TRP A 389 -6.22 -33.92 -19.67
C TRP A 389 -7.57 -34.56 -19.37
N THR A 390 -7.59 -35.39 -18.34
CA THR A 390 -8.79 -35.54 -17.51
C THR A 390 -8.77 -34.40 -16.49
N PRO A 391 -9.81 -33.55 -16.41
CA PRO A 391 -9.85 -32.53 -15.36
C PRO A 391 -9.69 -33.23 -14.01
N PRO A 392 -8.80 -32.75 -13.12
CA PRO A 392 -8.75 -33.28 -11.77
C PRO A 392 -10.16 -33.21 -11.17
N PRO A 393 -10.57 -34.19 -10.34
CA PRO A 393 -11.84 -34.08 -9.64
C PRO A 393 -11.87 -32.69 -8.99
N ALA A 394 -13.01 -32.00 -9.12
CA ALA A 394 -13.19 -30.66 -8.57
C ALA A 394 -12.56 -30.65 -7.17
N PRO A 395 -11.72 -29.64 -6.85
CA PRO A 395 -11.07 -29.60 -5.55
C PRO A 395 -12.14 -29.84 -4.50
N ALA A 396 -11.85 -30.69 -3.51
CA ALA A 396 -12.71 -30.83 -2.34
C ALA A 396 -13.11 -29.41 -1.93
N ALA A 397 -14.42 -29.19 -1.70
CA ALA A 397 -15.01 -27.87 -1.47
C ALA A 397 -14.02 -27.00 -0.69
N PRO A 398 -13.74 -25.76 -1.16
CA PRO A 398 -12.66 -24.95 -0.62
C PRO A 398 -12.70 -25.04 0.89
N SER A 399 -11.55 -25.34 1.50
CA SER A 399 -11.38 -25.32 2.95
C SER A 399 -12.18 -24.14 3.50
N ALA A 400 -13.18 -24.41 4.34
CA ALA A 400 -14.03 -23.37 4.91
C ALA A 400 -13.23 -22.38 5.80
N VAL A 401 -11.94 -22.65 6.01
CA VAL A 401 -10.97 -21.73 6.60
C VAL A 401 -10.41 -20.85 5.47
N PRO A 402 -10.70 -19.55 5.46
CA PRO A 402 -10.07 -18.60 4.54
C PRO A 402 -8.56 -18.62 4.73
N ASP A 403 -7.80 -18.66 3.64
CA ASP A 403 -6.36 -18.46 3.69
C ASP A 403 -6.08 -17.04 4.20
N PRO A 404 -5.47 -16.87 5.39
CA PRO A 404 -5.29 -15.55 5.99
C PRO A 404 -4.40 -14.64 5.14
N ALA A 405 -3.49 -15.19 4.34
CA ALA A 405 -2.66 -14.40 3.42
C ALA A 405 -3.48 -13.84 2.25
N LEU A 406 -4.40 -14.63 1.68
CA LEU A 406 -5.31 -14.18 0.63
C LEU A 406 -6.31 -13.14 1.14
N ALA A 407 -6.82 -13.33 2.36
CA ALA A 407 -7.73 -12.36 2.99
C ALA A 407 -7.04 -11.01 3.24
N GLU A 408 -5.77 -11.02 3.64
CA GLU A 408 -4.99 -9.80 3.82
C GLU A 408 -4.66 -9.13 2.47
N ASP A 409 -4.23 -9.88 1.45
CA ASP A 409 -3.97 -9.33 0.12
C ASP A 409 -5.25 -8.71 -0.49
N GLN A 410 -6.41 -9.33 -0.27
CA GLN A 410 -7.71 -8.78 -0.66
C GLN A 410 -8.00 -7.45 0.04
N ARG A 411 -7.86 -7.42 1.38
CA ARG A 411 -8.06 -6.20 2.18
C ARG A 411 -7.13 -5.07 1.73
N LEU A 412 -5.86 -5.39 1.50
CA LEU A 412 -4.85 -4.43 1.08
C LEU A 412 -5.11 -3.92 -0.34
N LEU A 413 -5.54 -4.77 -1.26
CA LEU A 413 -5.88 -4.35 -2.60
C LEU A 413 -7.05 -3.36 -2.59
N GLU A 414 -8.08 -3.58 -1.77
CA GLU A 414 -9.24 -2.68 -1.64
C GLU A 414 -8.87 -1.31 -1.03
N THR A 415 -7.97 -1.32 -0.05
CA THR A 415 -7.65 -0.15 0.79
C THR A 415 -6.47 0.69 0.26
N LEU A 416 -5.48 0.08 -0.38
CA LEU A 416 -4.32 0.76 -0.94
C LEU A 416 -4.56 1.16 -2.42
N PRO A 417 -3.89 2.21 -2.92
CA PRO A 417 -3.71 2.38 -4.35
C PRO A 417 -2.95 1.23 -4.94
N LEU A 418 -3.24 0.98 -6.21
CA LEU A 418 -2.58 -0.06 -6.97
C LEU A 418 -1.04 0.03 -6.92
N HIS A 419 -0.44 1.23 -7.00
CA HIS A 419 1.02 1.35 -6.96
C HIS A 419 1.63 0.90 -5.62
N LEU A 420 0.98 1.19 -4.48
CA LEU A 420 1.44 0.75 -3.16
C LEU A 420 1.17 -0.75 -2.93
N PHE A 421 0.04 -1.26 -3.42
CA PHE A 421 -0.23 -2.69 -3.39
C PHE A 421 0.83 -3.46 -4.20
N LEU A 422 1.14 -3.01 -5.42
CA LEU A 422 2.22 -3.59 -6.22
C LEU A 422 3.59 -3.38 -5.57
N ALA A 423 3.83 -2.26 -4.89
CA ALA A 423 5.07 -2.05 -4.14
C ALA A 423 5.25 -3.13 -3.07
N ARG A 424 4.20 -3.44 -2.30
CA ARG A 424 4.22 -4.55 -1.34
C ARG A 424 4.51 -5.89 -2.01
N ARG A 425 3.83 -6.22 -3.11
CA ARG A 425 4.04 -7.47 -3.88
C ARG A 425 5.47 -7.59 -4.43
N ASN A 426 6.13 -6.46 -4.71
CA ASN A 426 7.50 -6.41 -5.23
C ASN A 426 8.55 -6.19 -4.12
N ALA A 427 8.15 -6.17 -2.84
CA ALA A 427 9.06 -6.04 -1.71
C ALA A 427 9.89 -7.33 -1.54
N PRO A 428 11.20 -7.27 -1.21
CA PRO A 428 12.03 -8.46 -1.06
C PRO A 428 11.45 -9.51 -0.12
N ALA A 429 10.88 -9.08 1.02
CA ALA A 429 10.25 -9.98 1.98
C ALA A 429 9.06 -10.73 1.37
N GLN A 430 8.24 -10.07 0.56
CA GLN A 430 7.10 -10.70 -0.09
C GLN A 430 7.54 -11.64 -1.21
N ILE A 431 8.58 -11.28 -1.98
CA ILE A 431 9.15 -12.13 -3.02
C ILE A 431 9.68 -13.44 -2.42
N GLU A 432 10.39 -13.37 -1.30
CA GLU A 432 10.89 -14.56 -0.61
C GLU A 432 9.74 -15.39 -0.01
N ALA A 433 8.73 -14.74 0.58
CA ALA A 433 7.55 -15.43 1.12
C ALA A 433 6.75 -16.16 0.03
N ASP A 434 6.50 -15.51 -1.11
CA ASP A 434 5.84 -16.12 -2.27
C ASP A 434 6.65 -17.31 -2.81
N HIS A 435 7.98 -17.20 -2.83
CA HIS A 435 8.85 -18.28 -3.28
C HIS A 435 8.89 -19.47 -2.31
N ALA A 436 8.81 -19.23 -1.01
CA ALA A 436 8.85 -20.27 0.01
C ALA A 436 7.74 -21.33 -0.20
N GLY A 437 6.56 -20.92 -0.67
CA GLY A 437 5.47 -21.85 -1.00
C GLY A 437 5.83 -22.83 -2.13
N TYR A 438 6.70 -22.44 -3.07
CA TYR A 438 7.22 -23.37 -4.09
C TYR A 438 8.25 -24.34 -3.50
N MET A 439 9.04 -23.91 -2.50
CA MET A 439 10.02 -24.77 -1.83
C MET A 439 9.35 -25.87 -1.00
N GLU A 440 8.11 -25.67 -0.54
CA GLU A 440 7.31 -26.70 0.13
C GLU A 440 7.05 -27.93 -0.76
N LEU A 441 7.13 -27.78 -2.09
CA LEU A 441 7.01 -28.91 -3.03
C LEU A 441 8.18 -29.90 -2.92
N LEU A 442 9.27 -29.54 -2.24
CA LEU A 442 10.38 -30.46 -1.96
C LEU A 442 10.17 -31.28 -0.68
N GLN A 443 9.13 -30.98 0.10
CA GLN A 443 8.84 -31.76 1.31
C GLN A 443 8.24 -33.13 0.96
N PRO A 444 8.53 -34.18 1.74
CA PRO A 444 7.95 -35.51 1.54
C PRO A 444 6.42 -35.43 1.58
N ASP A 445 5.76 -36.07 0.63
CA ASP A 445 4.31 -36.27 0.67
C ASP A 445 4.01 -37.75 1.00
N PRO A 446 3.48 -38.04 2.19
CA PRO A 446 3.16 -39.41 2.58
C PRO A 446 1.93 -39.97 1.85
N ALA A 447 1.18 -39.15 1.11
CA ALA A 447 -0.06 -39.53 0.46
C ALA A 447 0.08 -39.88 -1.03
N THR A 448 1.21 -39.54 -1.67
CA THR A 448 1.46 -39.84 -3.09
C THR A 448 2.48 -40.97 -3.26
N PRO A 449 2.18 -42.02 -4.06
CA PRO A 449 3.12 -43.10 -4.31
C PRO A 449 4.28 -42.71 -5.25
N ALA A 450 4.18 -41.58 -5.94
CA ALA A 450 5.19 -41.08 -6.86
C ALA A 450 6.25 -40.24 -6.12
N LEU A 451 7.45 -40.82 -5.94
CA LEU A 451 8.54 -40.27 -5.13
C LEU A 451 8.96 -38.84 -5.51
N TYR A 452 8.85 -38.45 -6.79
CA TYR A 452 9.36 -37.19 -7.32
C TYR A 452 8.29 -36.27 -7.94
N GLU A 453 6.99 -36.60 -7.84
CA GLU A 453 5.96 -35.84 -8.55
C GLU A 453 5.94 -34.35 -8.17
N ARG A 454 6.09 -34.04 -6.87
CA ARG A 454 6.10 -32.65 -6.38
C ARG A 454 7.39 -31.91 -6.78
N SER A 455 8.54 -32.59 -6.73
CA SER A 455 9.81 -32.00 -7.20
C SER A 455 9.82 -31.79 -8.71
N ASP A 456 9.21 -32.67 -9.49
CA ASP A 456 9.11 -32.52 -10.95
C ASP A 456 8.28 -31.29 -11.32
N ARG A 457 7.19 -31.01 -10.58
CA ARG A 457 6.42 -29.78 -10.74
C ARG A 457 7.28 -28.53 -10.50
N LEU A 458 8.12 -28.55 -9.47
CA LEU A 458 9.05 -27.45 -9.22
C LEU A 458 10.11 -27.32 -10.32
N VAL A 459 10.65 -28.43 -10.83
CA VAL A 459 11.59 -28.43 -11.96
C VAL A 459 10.96 -27.80 -13.20
N ASN A 460 9.68 -28.10 -13.49
CA ASN A 460 8.95 -27.48 -14.59
C ASN A 460 8.75 -25.98 -14.39
N TRP A 461 8.50 -25.52 -13.16
CA TRP A 461 8.44 -24.09 -12.84
C TRP A 461 9.74 -23.36 -13.15
N TYR A 462 10.87 -23.92 -12.70
CA TYR A 462 12.20 -23.37 -13.00
C TYR A 462 12.48 -23.41 -14.50
N LYS A 463 12.10 -24.49 -15.20
CA LYS A 463 12.25 -24.62 -16.65
C LYS A 463 11.52 -23.50 -17.40
N ARG A 464 10.26 -23.20 -17.06
CA ARG A 464 9.52 -22.05 -17.66
C ARG A 464 10.28 -20.74 -17.44
N ASN A 465 10.69 -20.46 -16.21
CA ASN A 465 11.43 -19.23 -15.88
C ASN A 465 12.79 -19.13 -16.60
N PHE A 466 13.54 -20.23 -16.75
CA PHE A 466 14.77 -20.25 -17.55
C PHE A 466 14.52 -19.95 -19.02
N ARG A 467 13.43 -20.48 -19.60
CA ARG A 467 13.05 -20.21 -20.99
C ARG A 467 12.59 -18.76 -21.18
N MET A 468 11.81 -18.22 -20.24
CA MET A 468 11.43 -16.81 -20.21
C MET A 468 12.67 -15.90 -20.14
N PHE A 469 13.60 -16.19 -19.24
CA PHE A 469 14.85 -15.41 -19.11
C PHE A 469 15.69 -15.46 -20.39
N ALA A 470 15.78 -16.62 -21.05
CA ALA A 470 16.44 -16.75 -22.34
C ALA A 470 15.75 -15.93 -23.45
N ASN A 471 14.41 -15.84 -23.44
CA ASN A 471 13.66 -15.00 -24.36
C ASN A 471 13.88 -13.51 -24.09
N ILE A 472 13.88 -13.10 -22.81
CA ILE A 472 14.20 -11.72 -22.40
C ILE A 472 15.59 -11.34 -22.92
N ALA A 473 16.62 -12.14 -22.62
CA ALA A 473 17.98 -11.90 -23.09
C ALA A 473 18.06 -11.85 -24.63
N ARG A 474 17.34 -12.72 -25.34
CA ARG A 474 17.31 -12.75 -26.81
C ARG A 474 16.74 -11.47 -27.41
N GLU A 475 15.74 -10.87 -26.76
CA GLU A 475 15.07 -9.67 -27.25
C GLU A 475 15.75 -8.38 -26.77
N THR A 476 16.68 -8.43 -25.82
CA THR A 476 17.41 -7.25 -25.32
C THR A 476 18.61 -6.92 -26.21
N ARG A 477 18.74 -5.65 -26.61
CA ARG A 477 19.99 -5.11 -27.16
C ARG A 477 20.86 -4.58 -26.04
N PHE A 478 22.00 -5.22 -25.81
CA PHE A 478 22.95 -4.81 -24.78
C PHE A 478 24.00 -3.83 -25.33
N PRO A 479 24.38 -2.78 -24.58
CA PRO A 479 23.82 -2.33 -23.30
C PRO A 479 22.63 -1.35 -23.44
N ASP A 480 22.23 -1.03 -24.67
CA ASP A 480 21.40 0.14 -24.99
C ASP A 480 19.98 0.08 -24.43
N ASP A 481 19.41 -1.12 -24.29
CA ASP A 481 18.03 -1.26 -23.87
C ASP A 481 17.83 -1.07 -22.35
N ARG A 482 16.73 -0.39 -22.01
CA ARG A 482 16.14 -0.35 -20.68
C ARG A 482 14.86 -1.17 -20.73
N VAL A 483 14.91 -2.41 -20.25
CA VAL A 483 13.83 -3.38 -20.38
C VAL A 483 12.94 -3.38 -19.16
N LEU A 484 11.65 -3.09 -19.34
CA LEU A 484 10.63 -3.30 -18.31
C LEU A 484 9.97 -4.66 -18.58
N VAL A 485 10.09 -5.59 -17.64
CA VAL A 485 9.51 -6.93 -17.69
C VAL A 485 8.28 -6.97 -16.77
N LEU A 486 7.10 -7.20 -17.34
CA LEU A 486 5.83 -7.32 -16.63
C LEU A 486 5.40 -8.79 -16.58
N VAL A 487 5.36 -9.36 -15.38
CA VAL A 487 5.06 -10.79 -15.14
C VAL A 487 4.25 -10.96 -13.86
N GLY A 488 3.65 -12.12 -13.67
CA GLY A 488 3.10 -12.54 -12.39
C GLY A 488 4.17 -12.58 -11.28
N SER A 489 3.76 -12.23 -10.06
CA SER A 489 4.65 -12.13 -8.89
C SER A 489 5.40 -13.43 -8.56
N GLY A 490 4.84 -14.60 -8.90
CA GLY A 490 5.52 -15.89 -8.74
C GLY A 490 6.84 -16.03 -9.53
N HIS A 491 7.02 -15.24 -10.59
CA HIS A 491 8.24 -15.24 -11.42
C HIS A 491 9.38 -14.40 -10.83
N LEU A 492 9.08 -13.46 -9.92
CA LEU A 492 10.01 -12.43 -9.45
C LEU A 492 11.30 -13.01 -8.87
N LYS A 493 11.18 -14.04 -8.03
CA LYS A 493 12.33 -14.62 -7.35
C LYS A 493 13.32 -15.25 -8.34
N ILE A 494 12.83 -16.12 -9.22
CA ILE A 494 13.69 -16.86 -10.15
C ILE A 494 14.27 -15.93 -11.21
N LEU A 495 13.46 -15.07 -11.84
CA LEU A 495 13.95 -14.12 -12.85
C LEU A 495 14.91 -13.09 -12.25
N GLY A 496 14.62 -12.62 -11.03
CA GLY A 496 15.50 -11.70 -10.31
C GLY A 496 16.84 -12.34 -9.95
N ASP A 497 16.85 -13.58 -9.45
CA ASP A 497 18.08 -14.31 -9.14
C ASP A 497 18.93 -14.55 -10.40
N LEU A 498 18.29 -14.93 -11.53
CA LEU A 498 18.97 -15.07 -12.83
C LEU A 498 19.56 -13.75 -13.31
N ALA A 499 18.81 -12.65 -13.23
CA ALA A 499 19.28 -11.34 -13.64
C ALA A 499 20.45 -10.82 -12.78
N ARG A 500 20.48 -11.13 -11.48
CA ARG A 500 21.62 -10.77 -10.60
C ARG A 500 22.87 -11.60 -10.88
N GLN A 501 22.69 -12.84 -11.32
CA GLN A 501 23.81 -13.74 -11.66
C GLN A 501 24.33 -13.52 -13.08
N ALA A 502 23.48 -13.02 -13.99
CA ALA A 502 23.88 -12.59 -15.32
C ALA A 502 24.60 -11.23 -15.25
N ASP A 503 25.87 -11.21 -15.59
CA ASP A 503 26.70 -9.99 -15.63
C ASP A 503 26.28 -8.99 -16.72
N TYR A 504 25.46 -9.41 -17.68
CA TYR A 504 24.92 -8.59 -18.76
C TYR A 504 23.60 -7.86 -18.43
N PHE A 505 23.00 -8.10 -17.27
CA PHE A 505 21.85 -7.33 -16.79
C PHE A 505 22.16 -6.56 -15.51
N CYS A 506 21.67 -5.32 -15.43
CA CYS A 506 21.69 -4.50 -14.24
C CYS A 506 20.25 -4.33 -13.74
N LEU A 507 19.90 -4.94 -12.60
CA LEU A 507 18.57 -4.80 -12.04
C LEU A 507 18.34 -3.41 -11.46
N VAL A 508 17.26 -2.77 -11.89
CA VAL A 508 16.72 -1.53 -11.33
C VAL A 508 15.41 -1.88 -10.59
N PRO A 509 15.35 -1.72 -9.26
CA PRO A 509 14.17 -2.11 -8.48
C PRO A 509 12.92 -1.35 -8.91
N ALA A 510 11.82 -2.06 -9.17
CA ALA A 510 10.53 -1.43 -9.43
C ALA A 510 10.07 -0.55 -8.25
N LEU A 511 10.46 -0.90 -7.02
CA LEU A 511 10.15 -0.15 -5.79
C LEU A 511 10.60 1.31 -5.85
N ASP A 512 11.70 1.61 -6.54
CA ASP A 512 12.21 2.98 -6.73
C ASP A 512 11.16 3.89 -7.42
N LEU A 513 10.18 3.29 -8.14
CA LEU A 513 9.14 4.00 -8.86
C LEU A 513 7.72 3.81 -8.29
N LEU A 514 7.51 2.76 -7.51
CA LEU A 514 6.20 2.44 -6.93
C LEU A 514 5.93 3.20 -5.62
N GLY A 515 6.94 3.75 -4.94
CA GLY A 515 6.81 4.58 -3.72
C GLY A 515 6.48 6.06 -3.91
#